data_AF-A0A820QRD4-F1
#
_entry.id   AF-A0A820QRD4-F1
#
_cell.length_a   1.000
_cell.length_b   1.000
_cell.length_c   1.000
_cell.angle_alpha   90.00
_cell.angle_beta   90.00
_cell.angle_gamma   90.00
#
_symmetry.space_group_name_H-M   'P 1'
#
loop_
_entity.id
_entity.type
_entity.pdbx_description
1 polymer ?
#
loop_
_entity_poly.entity_id
_entity_poly.type
_entity_poly.pdbx_seq_one_letter_code
_entity_poly.pdbx_strand_id
1 'polypeptide(L)'
;AIRNRPRPRKGLLKMAHTEKAALNIFGWTIHTTLGMRPDNTSTPNNAPSFKIHSLRNTLGDLILIIIDEISLVSQSFSEGQ
;
A
#
# COMPACT_ATOMS: atom_id res chain seq x y z
N ALA A 1 4.81 -12.89 12.46
CA ALA A 1 5.83 -13.10 11.43
C ALA A 1 6.37 -11.74 10.94
N ILE A 2 7.43 -11.18 11.55
CA ILE A 2 7.91 -9.80 11.25
C ILE A 2 9.46 -9.74 11.12
N ARG A 3 10.17 -10.88 11.04
CA ARG A 3 11.65 -10.86 11.17
C ARG A 3 12.44 -10.65 9.87
N ASN A 4 11.85 -10.86 8.68
CA ASN A 4 12.61 -10.87 7.41
C ASN A 4 12.01 -9.99 6.29
N ARG A 5 11.46 -8.79 6.60
CA ARG A 5 11.03 -7.88 5.53
C ARG A 5 12.19 -6.96 5.11
N PRO A 6 12.54 -6.90 3.81
CA PRO A 6 13.57 -5.98 3.32
C PRO A 6 13.15 -4.54 3.56
N ARG A 7 14.10 -3.70 3.97
CA ARG A 7 13.85 -2.27 4.17
C ARG A 7 13.60 -1.62 2.80
N PRO A 8 12.58 -0.74 2.67
CA PRO A 8 12.34 -0.03 1.43
C PRO A 8 13.59 0.79 1.05
N ARG A 9 14.04 0.67 -0.21
CA ARG A 9 15.07 1.55 -0.76
C ARG A 9 14.48 2.96 -0.84
N LYS A 10 15.25 3.98 -0.43
CA LYS A 10 14.81 5.38 -0.53
C LYS A 10 14.32 5.66 -1.96
N GLY A 11 13.16 6.28 -2.08
CA GLY A 11 12.55 6.62 -3.36
C GLY A 11 11.84 5.51 -4.11
N LEU A 12 11.82 4.26 -3.62
CA LEU A 12 11.14 3.16 -4.28
C LEU A 12 10.08 2.51 -3.38
N LEU A 13 8.83 2.54 -3.83
CA LEU A 13 7.72 1.87 -3.17
C LEU A 13 7.17 0.77 -4.08
N LYS A 14 7.18 -0.46 -3.58
CA LYS A 14 6.61 -1.62 -4.27
C LYS A 14 5.36 -2.08 -3.55
N MET A 15 4.26 -2.17 -4.28
CA MET A 15 2.97 -2.56 -3.72
C MET A 15 2.30 -3.66 -4.55
N ALA A 16 1.43 -4.43 -3.91
CA ALA A 16 0.50 -5.32 -4.59
C ALA A 16 -0.83 -5.39 -3.83
N HIS A 17 -1.89 -5.90 -4.45
CA HIS A 17 -3.19 -6.01 -3.80
C HIS A 17 -3.23 -7.14 -2.75
N THR A 18 -2.63 -8.30 -3.05
CA THR A 18 -2.61 -9.47 -2.17
C THR A 18 -1.28 -9.62 -1.43
N GLU A 19 -1.30 -10.29 -0.27
CA GLU A 19 -0.07 -10.58 0.49
C GLU A 19 0.92 -11.44 -0.31
N LYS A 20 0.40 -12.42 -1.07
CA LYS A 20 1.22 -13.32 -1.89
C LYS A 20 1.97 -12.55 -2.99
N ALA A 21 1.29 -11.67 -3.71
CA ALA A 21 1.92 -10.84 -4.75
C ALA A 21 2.92 -9.85 -4.14
N ALA A 22 2.57 -9.22 -3.01
CA ALA A 22 3.48 -8.31 -2.31
C ALA A 22 4.78 -9.01 -1.86
N LEU A 23 4.69 -10.26 -1.39
CA LEU A 23 5.87 -11.05 -1.03
C LEU A 23 6.76 -11.34 -2.24
N ASN A 24 6.18 -11.66 -3.40
CA ASN A 24 6.93 -11.98 -4.62
C ASN A 24 7.82 -10.81 -5.09
N ILE A 25 7.33 -9.57 -4.95
CA ILE A 25 8.06 -8.37 -5.38
C ILE A 25 8.93 -7.74 -4.27
N PHE A 26 8.98 -8.36 -3.08
CA PHE A 26 9.58 -7.79 -1.87
C PHE A 26 8.96 -6.44 -1.48
N GLY A 27 7.64 -6.32 -1.65
CA GLY A 27 6.85 -5.12 -1.42
C GLY A 27 5.87 -5.25 -0.25
N TRP A 28 4.93 -4.33 -0.21
CA TRP A 28 3.89 -4.23 0.81
C TRP A 28 2.51 -4.33 0.17
N THR A 29 1.49 -4.73 0.93
CA THR A 29 0.12 -4.62 0.39
C THR A 29 -0.29 -3.16 0.33
N ILE A 30 -1.15 -2.80 -0.63
CA ILE A 30 -1.70 -1.43 -0.75
C ILE A 30 -2.36 -1.03 0.59
N HIS A 31 -3.16 -1.92 1.19
CA HIS A 31 -3.79 -1.71 2.48
C HIS A 31 -2.80 -1.36 3.60
N THR A 32 -1.70 -2.13 3.71
CA THR A 32 -0.68 -1.88 4.74
C THR A 32 0.04 -0.56 4.49
N THR A 33 0.32 -0.24 3.23
CA THR A 33 1.04 0.97 2.82
C THR A 33 0.22 2.21 3.09
N LEU A 34 -1.06 2.20 2.71
CA LEU A 34 -1.99 3.31 2.91
C LEU A 34 -2.61 3.34 4.32
N GLY A 35 -2.30 2.34 5.15
CA GLY A 35 -2.86 2.23 6.49
C GLY A 35 -4.35 1.96 6.54
N MET A 36 -4.92 1.50 5.42
CA MET A 36 -6.33 1.14 5.23
C MET A 36 -6.56 -0.31 5.65
N ARG A 37 -7.78 -0.63 6.11
CA ARG A 37 -8.14 -2.04 6.28
C ARG A 37 -8.74 -2.59 4.98
N PRO A 38 -8.56 -3.89 4.67
CA PRO A 38 -9.08 -4.49 3.43
C PRO A 38 -10.61 -4.45 3.31
N ASP A 39 -11.31 -4.41 4.44
CA ASP A 39 -12.76 -4.32 4.57
C ASP A 39 -13.29 -2.87 4.58
N ASN A 40 -12.39 -1.88 4.59
CA ASN A 40 -12.76 -0.49 4.70
C ASN A 40 -13.09 0.09 3.32
N THR A 41 -14.30 -0.15 2.84
CA THR A 41 -14.90 0.54 1.69
C THR A 41 -15.17 2.02 1.96
N SER A 42 -15.08 2.44 3.24
CA SER A 42 -15.27 3.83 3.61
C SER A 42 -14.17 4.70 3.01
N THR A 43 -14.60 5.83 2.44
CA THR A 43 -13.79 6.89 1.84
C THR A 43 -12.47 7.17 2.57
N PRO A 44 -11.39 7.56 1.84
CA PRO A 44 -10.06 7.80 2.39
C PRO A 44 -9.97 8.82 3.54
N ASN A 45 -11.06 9.53 3.85
CA ASN A 45 -11.11 10.69 4.72
C ASN A 45 -10.96 10.37 6.23
N ASN A 46 -11.01 9.10 6.65
CA ASN A 46 -10.92 8.71 8.06
C ASN A 46 -9.58 8.04 8.43
N ALA A 47 -8.51 8.27 7.67
CA ALA A 47 -7.19 7.78 8.06
C ALA A 47 -6.68 8.54 9.32
N PRO A 48 -6.25 7.84 10.39
CA PRO A 48 -5.73 8.51 11.59
C PRO A 48 -4.46 9.32 11.27
N SER A 49 -4.38 10.54 11.82
CA SER A 49 -3.36 11.55 11.49
C SER A 49 -1.90 11.06 11.60
N PHE A 50 -1.61 10.17 12.54
CA PHE A 50 -0.27 9.58 12.68
C PHE A 50 0.15 8.74 11.46
N LYS A 51 -0.79 8.02 10.82
CA LYS A 51 -0.52 7.24 9.62
C LYS A 51 -0.30 8.13 8.41
N ILE A 52 -1.01 9.24 8.33
CA ILE A 52 -0.85 10.26 7.27
C ILE A 52 0.55 10.86 7.32
N HIS A 53 1.09 11.15 8.51
CA HIS A 53 2.45 11.70 8.64
C HIS A 53 3.53 10.71 8.19
N SER A 54 3.42 9.43 8.57
CA SER A 54 4.33 8.37 8.12
C SER A 54 4.24 8.14 6.61
N LEU A 55 3.04 8.15 6.05
CA LEU A 55 2.82 8.03 4.62
C LEU A 55 3.40 9.24 3.87
N ARG A 56 3.19 10.46 4.38
CA ARG A 56 3.74 11.69 3.80
C ARG A 56 5.26 11.69 3.76
N ASN A 57 5.93 11.19 4.81
CA ASN A 57 7.39 11.04 4.80
C ASN A 57 7.85 9.99 3.78
N THR A 58 7.08 8.91 3.61
CA THR A 58 7.35 7.88 2.61
C THR A 58 7.13 8.38 1.18
N LEU A 59 6.08 9.20 0.96
CA LEU A 59 5.73 9.79 -0.33
C LEU A 59 6.63 10.98 -0.69
N GLY A 60 7.10 11.76 0.29
CA GLY A 60 7.91 12.96 0.07
C GLY A 60 9.26 12.68 -0.58
N ASP A 61 9.85 11.52 -0.28
CA ASP A 61 11.10 11.06 -0.88
C ASP A 61 10.88 10.13 -2.09
N LEU A 62 9.64 9.92 -2.52
CA LEU A 62 9.28 8.88 -3.48
C LEU A 62 9.56 9.28 -4.93
N ILE A 63 10.29 8.44 -5.64
CA ILE A 63 10.68 8.63 -7.04
C ILE A 63 9.90 7.68 -7.95
N LEU A 64 9.66 6.44 -7.49
CA LEU A 64 9.03 5.40 -8.28
C LEU A 64 8.07 4.55 -7.43
N ILE A 65 6.88 4.33 -7.97
CA ILE A 65 5.91 3.35 -7.48
C ILE A 65 5.83 2.20 -8.48
N ILE A 66 5.98 0.98 -7.97
CA ILE A 66 5.71 -0.26 -8.71
C ILE A 66 4.48 -0.91 -8.09
N ILE A 67 3.48 -1.19 -8.90
CA ILE A 67 2.27 -1.91 -8.48
C ILE A 67 2.20 -3.21 -9.27
N ASP A 68 2.26 -4.33 -8.56
CA ASP A 68 2.06 -5.66 -9.13
C ASP A 68 0.59 -6.07 -9.03
N GLU A 69 0.13 -6.88 -9.99
CA GLU A 69 -1.25 -7.34 -10.09
C GLU A 69 -2.30 -6.21 -10.02
N ILE A 70 -2.05 -5.10 -10.73
CA ILE A 70 -2.91 -3.92 -10.70
C ILE A 70 -4.33 -4.18 -11.22
N SER A 71 -4.51 -5.20 -12.07
CA SER A 71 -5.82 -5.67 -12.56
C SER A 71 -6.78 -6.06 -11.44
N LEU A 72 -6.26 -6.48 -10.28
CA LEU A 72 -7.06 -6.84 -9.11
C LEU A 72 -7.48 -5.61 -8.28
N VAL A 73 -6.80 -4.47 -8.48
CA VAL A 73 -7.07 -3.23 -7.73
C VAL A 73 -8.32 -2.53 -8.25
N SER A 74 -8.59 -2.57 -9.57
CA SER A 74 -9.73 -1.86 -10.16
C SER A 74 -11.09 -2.42 -9.70
N GLN A 75 -11.18 -3.73 -9.49
CA GLN A 75 -12.43 -4.38 -9.07
C GLN A 75 -12.89 -3.94 -7.66
N SER A 76 -11.96 -3.60 -6.76
CA SER A 76 -12.29 -3.15 -5.40
C SER A 76 -12.84 -1.73 -5.33
N PHE A 77 -12.59 -0.90 -6.35
CA PHE A 77 -13.07 0.50 -6.41
C PHE A 77 -14.31 0.68 -7.28
N SER A 78 -14.70 -0.31 -8.07
CA SER A 78 -15.85 -0.22 -8.99
C SER A 78 -17.21 -0.55 -8.37
N GLU A 79 -17.26 -1.12 -7.15
CA GLU A 79 -18.52 -1.48 -6.46
C GLU A 79 -19.02 -0.40 -5.46
N GLY A 80 -18.59 0.84 -5.64
CA GLY A 80 -18.95 1.99 -4.80
C GLY A 80 -19.91 2.99 -5.44
N GLN A 81 -20.81 2.55 -6.32
CA GLN A 81 -21.97 3.35 -6.77
C GLN A 81 -23.27 2.57 -6.60
#